data_AF-A0A958NEI2-F1
#
_entry.id   AF-A0A958NEI2-F1
#
_cell.length_a   1.000
_cell.length_b   1.000
_cell.length_c   1.000
_cell.angle_alpha   90.00
_cell.angle_beta   90.00
_cell.angle_gamma   90.00
#
_symmetry.space_group_name_H-M   'P 1'
#
loop_
_entity.id
_entity.type
_entity.pdbx_description
1 polymer ?
#
loop_
_entity_poly.entity_id
_entity_poly.type
_entity_poly.pdbx_seq_one_letter_code
_entity_poly.pdbx_strand_id
1 'polypeptide(L)'
;MAGNFIAFWKKDMWRRIIYFFPIQLLILLIKKNHLLVLFWVILFGFVTGQFMQRYGIPYLFLDPEYMGKVDFWSYLFMGLASGGFIMAFHITNYIGNSFRFPFLATLSRPFWKFSINNSTIPLIFCLYYSWMIVEFQADSEFVPWPDIVVDVAGYLLGNACFIAISFLYFFRTNKDLYKMFGIRVDIEQPDEMQVKTIGSTRYVIQKHDEATPIKKKKSDKEWTVETYMSAPFRVRLARKSQHYDRGLLNKVFLQNHMNAALYEVVIIIILIVLGMFREVNFF
;
A
#
# COMPACT_ATOMS: atom_id res chain seq x y z
N MET A 1 27.52 33.68 14.87
CA MET A 1 27.74 32.31 14.36
C MET A 1 26.64 31.30 14.75
N ALA A 2 25.92 31.46 15.86
CA ALA A 2 24.84 30.54 16.26
C ALA A 2 23.59 30.53 15.34
N GLY A 3 23.24 31.67 14.72
CA GLY A 3 22.06 31.78 13.84
C GLY A 3 22.12 30.93 12.56
N ASN A 4 23.31 30.76 11.97
CA ASN A 4 23.50 29.96 10.75
C ASN A 4 23.44 28.45 11.01
N PHE A 5 23.80 28.01 12.22
CA PHE A 5 23.78 26.59 12.59
C PHE A 5 22.34 26.10 12.81
N ILE A 6 21.51 26.92 13.46
CA ILE A 6 20.08 26.63 13.67
C ILE A 6 19.32 26.65 12.33
N ALA A 7 19.66 27.59 11.43
CA ALA A 7 19.07 27.67 10.10
C ALA A 7 19.42 26.44 9.23
N PHE A 8 20.65 25.94 9.33
CA PHE A 8 21.10 24.73 8.64
C PHE A 8 20.32 23.48 9.11
N TRP A 9 20.21 23.28 10.42
CA TRP A 9 19.43 22.17 11.00
C TRP A 9 17.93 22.25 10.66
N LYS A 10 17.33 23.45 10.70
CA LYS A 10 15.95 23.65 10.26
C LYS A 10 15.76 23.31 8.78
N LYS A 11 16.69 23.72 7.91
CA LYS A 11 16.63 23.45 6.47
C LYS A 11 16.69 21.95 6.16
N ASP A 12 17.56 21.22 6.85
CA ASP A 12 17.67 19.76 6.70
C ASP A 12 16.44 19.02 7.24
N MET A 13 15.82 19.54 8.30
CA MET A 13 14.57 18.98 8.85
C MET A 13 13.39 19.15 7.89
N TRP A 14 13.17 20.36 7.35
CA TRP A 14 12.10 20.61 6.37
C TRP A 14 12.25 19.78 5.11
N ARG A 15 13.48 19.64 4.64
CA ARG A 15 13.81 18.79 3.49
C ARG A 15 13.43 17.32 3.77
N ARG A 16 13.78 16.78 4.94
CA ARG A 16 13.42 15.40 5.33
C ARG A 16 11.92 15.18 5.47
N ILE A 17 11.16 16.20 5.88
CA ILE A 17 9.69 16.12 5.92
C ILE A 17 9.15 16.11 4.49
N ILE A 18 9.54 17.06 3.65
CA ILE A 18 9.05 17.13 2.26
C ILE A 18 9.40 15.85 1.52
N TYR A 19 10.65 15.39 1.57
CA TYR A 19 11.12 14.16 0.91
C TYR A 19 10.86 12.88 1.73
N PHE A 20 9.90 12.94 2.66
CA PHE A 20 9.40 11.76 3.35
C PHE A 20 8.55 10.93 2.40
N PHE A 21 8.80 9.63 2.37
CA PHE A 21 8.22 8.73 1.38
C PHE A 21 6.68 8.76 1.31
N PRO A 22 5.92 8.78 2.42
CA PRO A 22 4.46 8.92 2.38
C PRO A 22 3.98 10.21 1.72
N ILE A 23 4.63 11.33 2.00
CA ILE A 23 4.29 12.63 1.38
C ILE A 23 4.57 12.58 -0.11
N GLN A 24 5.71 12.01 -0.51
CA GLN A 24 6.05 11.85 -1.92
C GLN A 24 5.09 10.91 -2.66
N LEU A 25 4.59 9.86 -2.01
CA LEU A 25 3.57 8.97 -2.57
C LEU A 25 2.22 9.66 -2.73
N LEU A 26 1.80 10.50 -1.78
CA LEU A 26 0.58 11.31 -1.90
C LEU A 26 0.68 12.28 -3.08
N ILE A 27 1.80 13.00 -3.19
CA ILE A 27 2.06 13.90 -4.31
C ILE A 27 2.04 13.14 -5.63
N LEU A 28 2.65 11.96 -5.67
CA LEU A 28 2.68 11.12 -6.87
C LEU A 28 1.28 10.63 -7.25
N LEU A 29 0.49 10.19 -6.27
CA LEU A 29 -0.87 9.73 -6.48
C LEU A 29 -1.72 10.82 -7.14
N ILE A 30 -1.69 12.03 -6.60
CA ILE A 30 -2.44 13.19 -7.13
C ILE A 30 -1.95 13.58 -8.53
N LYS A 31 -0.63 13.51 -8.78
CA LYS A 31 -0.04 13.97 -10.05
C LYS A 31 -0.13 12.96 -11.19
N LYS A 32 -0.24 11.65 -10.91
CA LYS A 32 -0.08 10.59 -11.91
C LYS A 32 -1.23 9.59 -11.96
N ASN A 33 -1.97 9.38 -10.87
CA ASN A 33 -2.98 8.33 -10.78
C ASN A 33 -4.37 8.94 -10.52
N HIS A 34 -4.86 9.79 -11.43
CA HIS A 34 -6.15 10.44 -11.29
C HIS A 34 -7.32 9.46 -11.13
N LEU A 35 -7.27 8.30 -11.79
CA LEU A 35 -8.29 7.26 -11.66
C LEU A 35 -8.36 6.69 -10.23
N LEU A 36 -7.22 6.43 -9.59
CA LEU A 36 -7.21 5.95 -8.21
C LEU A 36 -7.73 7.02 -7.23
N VAL A 37 -7.39 8.29 -7.48
CA VAL A 37 -7.94 9.41 -6.69
C VAL A 37 -9.46 9.50 -6.86
N LEU A 38 -9.95 9.33 -8.09
CA LEU A 38 -11.39 9.34 -8.38
C LEU A 38 -12.13 8.26 -7.58
N PHE A 39 -11.62 7.03 -7.53
CA PHE A 39 -12.24 5.96 -6.73
C PHE A 39 -12.31 6.32 -5.24
N TRP A 40 -11.25 6.92 -4.68
CA TRP A 40 -11.29 7.41 -3.31
C TRP A 40 -12.34 8.52 -3.12
N VAL A 41 -12.37 9.51 -4.02
CA VAL A 41 -13.36 10.61 -3.96
C VAL A 41 -14.79 10.06 -4.00
N ILE A 42 -15.06 9.06 -4.84
CA ILE A 42 -16.38 8.42 -4.92
C ILE A 42 -16.72 7.72 -3.59
N LEU A 43 -15.79 6.95 -3.00
CA LEU A 43 -16.02 6.28 -1.72
C LEU A 43 -16.27 7.27 -0.57
N PHE A 44 -15.47 8.34 -0.48
CA PHE A 44 -15.74 9.42 0.48
C PHE A 44 -17.10 10.07 0.20
N GLY A 45 -17.47 10.29 -1.06
CA GLY A 45 -18.76 10.84 -1.45
C GLY A 45 -19.96 9.96 -1.06
N PHE A 46 -19.83 8.63 -1.13
CA PHE A 46 -20.88 7.71 -0.67
C PHE A 46 -21.02 7.71 0.84
N VAL A 47 -19.90 7.58 1.57
CA VAL A 47 -19.89 7.51 3.04
C VAL A 47 -20.32 8.85 3.67
N THR A 48 -20.03 9.99 3.04
CA THR A 48 -20.49 11.32 3.49
C THR A 48 -21.94 11.63 3.13
N GLY A 49 -22.60 10.79 2.33
CA GLY A 49 -23.93 11.08 1.80
C GLY A 49 -23.98 12.20 0.76
N GLN A 50 -22.85 12.75 0.32
CA GLN A 50 -22.80 13.81 -0.70
C GLN A 50 -23.16 13.28 -2.10
N PHE A 51 -22.88 12.00 -2.37
CA PHE A 51 -23.17 11.36 -3.65
C PHE A 51 -24.31 10.35 -3.52
N MET A 52 -25.18 10.35 -4.54
CA MET A 52 -26.20 9.31 -4.76
C MET A 52 -27.14 9.06 -3.57
N GLN A 53 -27.33 10.05 -2.69
CA GLN A 53 -28.20 9.95 -1.51
C GLN A 53 -29.64 9.56 -1.88
N ARG A 54 -30.18 10.11 -2.98
CA ARG A 54 -31.52 9.79 -3.48
C ARG A 54 -31.70 8.34 -3.93
N TYR A 55 -30.60 7.63 -4.19
CA TYR A 55 -30.60 6.23 -4.59
C TYR A 55 -30.34 5.29 -3.40
N GLY A 56 -30.22 5.82 -2.18
CA GLY A 56 -30.00 5.03 -0.97
C GLY A 56 -28.58 4.46 -0.83
N ILE A 57 -27.65 4.79 -1.73
CA ILE A 57 -26.27 4.24 -1.68
C ILE A 57 -25.59 4.45 -0.33
N PRO A 58 -25.65 5.63 0.31
CA PRO A 58 -25.02 5.84 1.62
C PRO A 58 -25.47 4.82 2.67
N TYR A 59 -26.75 4.44 2.67
CA TYR A 59 -27.29 3.45 3.62
C TYR A 59 -26.64 2.07 3.43
N LEU A 60 -26.33 1.67 2.19
CA LEU A 60 -25.62 0.40 1.93
C LEU A 60 -24.21 0.36 2.54
N PHE A 61 -23.62 1.52 2.83
CA PHE A 61 -22.32 1.63 3.50
C PHE A 61 -22.47 1.83 5.01
N LEU A 62 -23.38 2.71 5.43
CA LEU A 62 -23.50 3.11 6.83
C LEU A 62 -24.29 2.09 7.66
N ASP A 63 -25.20 1.36 7.03
CA ASP A 63 -26.10 0.36 7.62
C ASP A 63 -26.19 -0.88 6.70
N PRO A 64 -25.07 -1.61 6.52
CA PRO A 64 -25.03 -2.76 5.63
C PRO A 64 -25.94 -3.88 6.15
N GLU A 65 -26.66 -4.51 5.23
CA GLU A 65 -27.55 -5.64 5.53
C GLU A 65 -26.96 -6.95 4.98
N TYR A 66 -26.89 -7.97 5.83
CA TYR A 66 -26.53 -9.34 5.47
C TYR A 66 -27.61 -10.30 5.97
N MET A 67 -28.15 -11.13 5.08
CA MET A 67 -29.22 -12.09 5.39
C MET A 67 -30.42 -11.50 6.15
N GLY A 68 -30.86 -10.28 5.80
CA GLY A 68 -32.02 -9.66 6.44
C GLY A 68 -31.70 -8.88 7.72
N LYS A 69 -30.42 -8.75 8.09
CA LYS A 69 -29.99 -8.21 9.38
C LYS A 69 -28.85 -7.22 9.23
N VAL A 70 -28.85 -6.22 10.11
CA VAL A 70 -27.70 -5.35 10.36
C VAL A 70 -27.07 -5.84 11.66
N ASP A 71 -25.93 -6.50 11.55
CA ASP A 71 -25.18 -6.98 12.70
C ASP A 71 -23.67 -6.98 12.40
N PHE A 72 -22.90 -7.48 13.37
CA PHE A 72 -21.47 -7.69 13.26
C PHE A 72 -21.03 -8.32 11.92
N TRP A 73 -21.76 -9.29 11.38
CA TRP A 73 -21.38 -9.97 10.13
C TRP A 73 -21.55 -9.07 8.93
N SER A 74 -22.61 -8.26 8.91
CA SER A 74 -22.82 -7.25 7.88
C SER A 74 -21.65 -6.28 7.81
N TYR A 75 -21.23 -5.76 8.97
CA TYR A 75 -20.06 -4.89 9.06
C TYR A 75 -18.74 -5.62 8.79
N LEU A 76 -18.60 -6.88 9.19
CA LEU A 76 -17.43 -7.71 8.88
C LEU A 76 -17.23 -7.85 7.37
N PHE A 77 -18.30 -8.16 6.61
CA PHE A 77 -18.23 -8.26 5.16
C PHE A 77 -17.96 -6.91 4.49
N MET A 78 -18.54 -5.82 5.01
CA MET A 78 -18.20 -4.47 4.57
C MET A 78 -16.71 -4.15 4.82
N GLY A 79 -16.18 -4.58 5.97
CA GLY A 79 -14.77 -4.52 6.32
C GLY A 79 -13.90 -5.30 5.33
N LEU A 80 -14.25 -6.55 5.02
CA LEU A 80 -13.53 -7.39 4.06
C LEU A 80 -13.51 -6.73 2.66
N ALA A 81 -14.63 -6.18 2.21
CA ALA A 81 -14.71 -5.47 0.93
C ALA A 81 -13.82 -4.20 0.92
N SER A 82 -13.88 -3.39 1.98
CA SER A 82 -13.02 -2.21 2.19
C SER A 82 -11.53 -2.59 2.22
N GLY A 83 -11.17 -3.66 2.94
CA GLY A 83 -9.81 -4.20 2.98
C GLY A 83 -9.34 -4.69 1.61
N GLY A 84 -10.22 -5.32 0.83
CA GLY A 84 -9.97 -5.71 -0.56
C GLY A 84 -9.68 -4.53 -1.47
N PHE A 85 -10.50 -3.48 -1.38
CA PHE A 85 -10.27 -2.23 -2.10
C PHE A 85 -8.93 -1.57 -1.73
N ILE A 86 -8.60 -1.51 -0.43
CA ILE A 86 -7.31 -0.98 0.06
C ILE A 86 -6.13 -1.76 -0.51
N MET A 87 -6.22 -3.09 -0.56
CA MET A 87 -5.17 -3.92 -1.11
C MET A 87 -5.03 -3.78 -2.63
N ALA A 88 -6.14 -3.70 -3.36
CA ALA A 88 -6.13 -3.39 -4.80
C ALA A 88 -5.48 -2.02 -5.08
N PHE A 89 -5.79 -1.01 -4.26
CA PHE A 89 -5.15 0.31 -4.32
C PHE A 89 -3.63 0.22 -4.09
N HIS A 90 -3.19 -0.53 -3.08
CA HIS A 90 -1.76 -0.73 -2.81
C HIS A 90 -1.04 -1.43 -3.96
N ILE A 91 -1.64 -2.50 -4.50
CA ILE A 91 -1.10 -3.29 -5.61
C ILE A 91 -1.00 -2.44 -6.87
N THR A 92 -2.10 -1.81 -7.29
CA THR A 92 -2.15 -1.00 -8.50
C THR A 92 -1.13 0.14 -8.44
N ASN A 93 -1.06 0.84 -7.29
CA ASN A 93 -0.10 1.93 -7.13
C ASN A 93 1.36 1.41 -7.14
N TYR A 94 1.62 0.27 -6.50
CA TYR A 94 2.95 -0.34 -6.50
C TYR A 94 3.38 -0.75 -7.91
N ILE A 95 2.54 -1.44 -8.68
CA ILE A 95 2.85 -1.86 -10.05
C ILE A 95 3.11 -0.62 -10.93
N GLY A 96 2.24 0.38 -10.87
CA GLY A 96 2.32 1.56 -11.72
C GLY A 96 3.46 2.54 -11.39
N ASN A 97 4.00 2.50 -10.16
CA ASN A 97 4.91 3.56 -9.67
C ASN A 97 6.20 3.08 -8.99
N SER A 98 6.34 1.82 -8.61
CA SER A 98 7.50 1.32 -7.84
C SER A 98 8.84 1.52 -8.54
N PHE A 99 8.90 1.45 -9.88
CA PHE A 99 10.13 1.67 -10.66
C PHE A 99 10.73 3.08 -10.47
N ARG A 100 9.90 4.07 -10.06
CA ARG A 100 10.35 5.43 -9.75
C ARG A 100 11.11 5.53 -8.43
N PHE A 101 11.06 4.47 -7.61
CA PHE A 101 11.66 4.38 -6.28
C PHE A 101 12.62 3.18 -6.18
N PRO A 102 13.79 3.21 -6.85
CA PRO A 102 14.66 2.04 -6.96
C PRO A 102 15.28 1.60 -5.62
N PHE A 103 15.32 2.48 -4.62
CA PHE A 103 15.76 2.11 -3.27
C PHE A 103 14.88 1.00 -2.67
N LEU A 104 13.59 0.92 -3.02
CA LEU A 104 12.68 -0.13 -2.52
C LEU A 104 13.16 -1.53 -2.87
N ALA A 105 13.71 -1.73 -4.06
CA ALA A 105 14.21 -3.03 -4.50
C ALA A 105 15.42 -3.49 -3.68
N THR A 106 16.11 -2.56 -2.98
CA THR A 106 17.21 -2.90 -2.07
C THR A 106 16.74 -3.34 -0.68
N LEU A 107 15.46 -3.14 -0.34
CA LEU A 107 14.89 -3.48 0.96
C LEU A 107 14.30 -4.89 0.97
N SER A 108 14.27 -5.51 2.16
CA SER A 108 13.47 -6.71 2.41
C SER A 108 11.99 -6.39 2.31
N ARG A 109 11.21 -7.26 1.64
CA ARG A 109 9.76 -7.13 1.45
C ARG A 109 9.35 -5.77 0.86
N PRO A 110 9.75 -5.45 -0.40
CA PRO A 110 9.54 -4.13 -0.99
C PRO A 110 8.08 -3.68 -1.01
N PHE A 111 7.16 -4.59 -1.35
CA PHE A 111 5.72 -4.31 -1.40
C PHE A 111 5.17 -3.87 -0.04
N TRP A 112 5.53 -4.56 1.04
CA TRP A 112 5.09 -4.19 2.40
C TRP A 112 5.58 -2.80 2.82
N LYS A 113 6.85 -2.47 2.55
CA LYS A 113 7.38 -1.13 2.84
C LYS A 113 6.66 -0.08 2.00
N PHE A 114 6.39 -0.35 0.73
CA PHE A 114 5.61 0.54 -0.10
C PHE A 114 4.21 0.76 0.48
N SER A 115 3.51 -0.32 0.85
CA SER A 115 2.14 -0.24 1.35
C SER A 115 2.04 0.59 2.63
N ILE A 116 2.89 0.35 3.65
CA ILE A 116 2.90 1.17 4.88
C ILE A 116 3.03 2.66 4.56
N ASN A 117 3.91 3.02 3.62
CA ASN A 117 4.12 4.42 3.26
C ASN A 117 2.99 4.97 2.38
N ASN A 118 2.26 4.12 1.66
CA ASN A 118 1.11 4.49 0.85
C ASN A 118 -0.23 4.44 1.61
N SER A 119 -0.24 4.13 2.91
CA SER A 119 -1.46 3.92 3.69
C SER A 119 -2.14 5.20 4.19
N THR A 120 -1.64 6.40 3.87
CA THR A 120 -2.22 7.65 4.40
C THR A 120 -3.69 7.83 4.03
N ILE A 121 -4.07 7.70 2.75
CA ILE A 121 -5.48 7.81 2.34
C ILE A 121 -6.32 6.66 2.88
N PRO A 122 -5.91 5.37 2.75
CA PRO A 122 -6.62 4.25 3.38
C PRO A 122 -6.91 4.44 4.86
N LEU A 123 -5.93 4.91 5.64
CA LEU A 123 -6.07 5.13 7.07
C LEU A 123 -7.08 6.24 7.36
N ILE A 124 -6.97 7.37 6.66
CA ILE A 124 -7.93 8.48 6.80
C ILE A 124 -9.33 8.00 6.47
N PHE A 125 -9.51 7.24 5.38
CA PHE A 125 -10.80 6.69 5.01
C PHE A 125 -11.36 5.74 6.07
N CYS A 126 -10.57 4.81 6.60
CA CYS A 126 -11.04 3.87 7.62
C CYS A 126 -11.49 4.58 8.89
N LEU A 127 -10.73 5.58 9.34
CA LEU A 127 -11.09 6.39 10.51
C LEU A 127 -12.36 7.20 10.25
N TYR A 128 -12.43 7.86 9.10
CA TYR A 128 -13.57 8.68 8.73
C TYR A 128 -14.84 7.84 8.54
N TYR A 129 -14.74 6.69 7.88
CA TYR A 129 -15.86 5.79 7.68
C TYR A 129 -16.35 5.20 9.01
N SER A 130 -15.43 4.81 9.91
CA SER A 130 -15.83 4.37 11.26
C SER A 130 -16.57 5.48 12.01
N TRP A 131 -16.12 6.73 11.88
CA TRP A 131 -16.82 7.87 12.47
C TRP A 131 -18.23 8.05 11.90
N MET A 132 -18.38 7.96 10.57
CA MET A 132 -19.69 8.07 9.92
C MET A 132 -20.64 6.92 10.29
N ILE A 133 -20.14 5.70 10.49
CA ILE A 133 -20.95 4.57 11.01
C ILE A 133 -21.48 4.91 12.40
N VAL A 134 -20.62 5.40 13.30
CA VAL A 134 -21.03 5.77 14.66
C VAL A 134 -22.08 6.88 14.65
N GLU A 135 -21.85 7.95 13.87
CA GLU A 135 -22.80 9.07 13.75
C GLU A 135 -24.15 8.58 13.21
N PHE A 136 -24.13 7.77 12.16
CA PHE A 136 -25.35 7.24 11.55
C PHE A 136 -26.14 6.35 12.51
N GLN A 137 -25.48 5.37 13.14
CA GLN A 137 -26.15 4.44 14.05
C GLN A 137 -26.65 5.11 15.34
N ALA A 138 -25.92 6.08 15.88
CA ALA A 138 -26.31 6.78 17.11
C ALA A 138 -27.46 7.78 16.86
N ASP A 139 -27.37 8.57 15.79
CA ASP A 139 -28.27 9.71 15.59
C ASP A 139 -29.47 9.39 14.69
N SER A 140 -29.34 8.42 13.77
CA SER A 140 -30.42 8.05 12.84
C SER A 140 -31.16 6.78 13.27
N GLU A 141 -30.44 5.73 13.66
CA GLU A 141 -31.03 4.42 14.03
C GLU A 141 -31.24 4.25 15.54
N PHE A 142 -30.73 5.16 16.37
CA PHE A 142 -30.81 5.13 17.83
C PHE A 142 -30.34 3.80 18.45
N VAL A 143 -29.31 3.19 17.84
CA VAL A 143 -28.74 1.92 18.27
C VAL A 143 -28.03 2.10 19.63
N PRO A 144 -28.15 1.15 20.57
CA PRO A 144 -27.40 1.20 21.81
C PRO A 144 -25.87 1.19 21.60
N TRP A 145 -25.14 2.00 22.36
CA TRP A 145 -23.67 2.11 22.27
C TRP A 145 -22.89 0.77 22.25
N PRO A 146 -23.24 -0.26 23.04
CA PRO A 146 -22.52 -1.54 22.98
C PRO A 146 -22.59 -2.19 21.59
N ASP A 147 -23.73 -2.10 20.92
CA ASP A 147 -23.95 -2.71 19.61
C ASP A 147 -23.19 -1.93 18.53
N ILE A 148 -23.19 -0.59 18.61
CA ILE A 148 -22.37 0.27 17.73
C ILE A 148 -20.87 -0.09 17.81
N VAL A 149 -20.36 -0.34 19.03
CA VAL A 149 -18.96 -0.73 19.22
C VAL A 149 -18.67 -2.08 18.59
N VAL A 150 -19.60 -3.04 18.69
CA VAL A 150 -19.48 -4.37 18.05
C VAL A 150 -19.47 -4.24 16.54
N ASP A 151 -20.34 -3.40 15.97
CA ASP A 151 -20.46 -3.18 14.54
C ASP A 151 -19.21 -2.52 13.95
N VAL A 152 -18.72 -1.46 14.59
CA VAL A 152 -17.44 -0.81 14.21
C VAL A 152 -16.27 -1.80 14.36
N ALA A 153 -16.26 -2.63 15.40
CA ALA A 153 -15.25 -3.67 15.56
C ALA A 153 -15.33 -4.72 14.45
N GLY A 154 -16.53 -5.10 14.00
CA GLY A 154 -16.75 -5.97 12.84
C GLY A 154 -16.14 -5.39 11.58
N TYR A 155 -16.44 -4.13 11.27
CA TYR A 155 -15.84 -3.42 10.13
C TYR A 155 -14.31 -3.41 10.17
N LEU A 156 -13.72 -2.99 11.30
CA LEU A 156 -12.27 -2.91 11.46
C LEU A 156 -11.60 -4.30 11.41
N LEU A 157 -12.23 -5.32 12.01
CA LEU A 157 -11.74 -6.69 11.98
C LEU A 157 -11.76 -7.25 10.56
N GLY A 158 -12.85 -7.08 9.82
CA GLY A 158 -12.96 -7.53 8.44
C GLY A 158 -11.88 -6.91 7.56
N ASN A 159 -11.67 -5.60 7.71
CA ASN A 159 -10.63 -4.86 7.00
C ASN A 159 -9.22 -5.40 7.33
N ALA A 160 -8.91 -5.52 8.61
CA ALA A 160 -7.63 -6.05 9.09
C ALA A 160 -7.39 -7.49 8.63
N CYS A 161 -8.40 -8.35 8.69
CA CYS A 161 -8.35 -9.74 8.24
C CYS A 161 -8.01 -9.84 6.75
N PHE A 162 -8.69 -9.08 5.89
CA PHE A 162 -8.41 -9.10 4.45
C PHE A 162 -6.98 -8.65 4.15
N ILE A 163 -6.55 -7.54 4.76
CA ILE A 163 -5.19 -7.01 4.61
C ILE A 163 -4.15 -8.03 5.11
N ALA A 164 -4.39 -8.66 6.25
CA ALA A 164 -3.49 -9.66 6.82
C ALA A 164 -3.35 -10.89 5.91
N ILE A 165 -4.46 -11.45 5.42
CA ILE A 165 -4.48 -12.57 4.47
C ILE A 165 -3.71 -12.21 3.20
N SER A 166 -3.92 -11.01 2.67
CA SER A 166 -3.22 -10.51 1.49
C SER A 166 -1.70 -10.47 1.72
N PHE A 167 -1.25 -9.92 2.85
CA PHE A 167 0.18 -9.87 3.17
C PHE A 167 0.78 -11.23 3.49
N LEU A 168 0.03 -12.17 4.09
CA LEU A 168 0.48 -13.55 4.27
C LEU A 168 0.83 -14.20 2.92
N TYR A 169 0.00 -14.00 1.90
CA TYR A 169 0.31 -14.42 0.53
C TYR A 169 1.59 -13.77 0.01
N PHE A 170 1.73 -12.45 0.12
CA PHE A 170 2.91 -11.74 -0.39
C PHE A 170 4.19 -12.09 0.36
N PHE A 171 4.15 -12.31 1.67
CA PHE A 171 5.30 -12.74 2.46
C PHE A 171 5.78 -14.14 2.08
N ARG A 172 4.86 -15.01 1.65
CA ARG A 172 5.20 -16.37 1.20
C ARG A 172 5.77 -16.38 -0.23
N THR A 173 5.23 -15.54 -1.11
CA THR A 173 5.52 -15.59 -2.56
C THR A 173 6.65 -14.65 -2.98
N ASN A 174 6.83 -13.52 -2.31
CA ASN A 174 7.89 -12.57 -2.63
C ASN A 174 9.24 -13.10 -2.12
N LYS A 175 10.19 -13.31 -3.04
CA LYS A 175 11.58 -13.61 -2.68
C LYS A 175 12.34 -12.28 -2.60
N ASP A 176 13.15 -12.10 -1.57
CA ASP A 176 14.01 -10.93 -1.44
C ASP A 176 15.27 -11.07 -2.32
N LEU A 177 16.00 -9.96 -2.55
CA LEU A 177 17.28 -9.94 -3.26
C LEU A 177 18.26 -11.01 -2.77
N TYR A 178 18.34 -11.18 -1.45
CA TYR A 178 19.18 -12.22 -0.84
C TYR A 178 18.76 -13.62 -1.28
N LYS A 179 17.44 -13.87 -1.39
CA LYS A 179 16.88 -15.17 -1.76
C LYS A 179 16.93 -15.43 -3.27
N MET A 180 17.00 -14.38 -4.09
CA MET A 180 17.12 -14.50 -5.56
C MET A 180 18.55 -14.52 -6.07
N PHE A 181 19.45 -13.76 -5.44
CA PHE A 181 20.79 -13.49 -5.97
C PHE A 181 21.91 -13.74 -4.95
N GLY A 182 21.60 -14.17 -3.72
CA GLY A 182 22.60 -14.41 -2.67
C GLY A 182 23.27 -13.15 -2.10
N ILE A 183 22.84 -11.97 -2.52
CA ILE A 183 23.43 -10.69 -2.10
C ILE A 183 22.84 -10.32 -0.74
N ARG A 184 23.64 -10.43 0.33
CA ARG A 184 23.31 -9.78 1.61
C ARG A 184 23.48 -8.29 1.43
N VAL A 185 22.37 -7.58 1.32
CA VAL A 185 22.41 -6.14 1.60
C VAL A 185 22.20 -6.04 3.11
N ASP A 186 23.27 -5.76 3.84
CA ASP A 186 23.26 -5.58 5.29
C ASP A 186 22.33 -4.40 5.64
N ILE A 187 21.06 -4.68 5.96
CA ILE A 187 20.05 -3.65 6.28
C ILE A 187 19.39 -3.89 7.66
N GLU A 188 19.71 -4.98 8.35
CA GLU A 188 18.99 -5.32 9.60
C GLU A 188 19.75 -5.06 10.91
N GLN A 189 21.03 -4.70 10.91
CA GLN A 189 21.72 -4.35 12.16
C GLN A 189 21.97 -2.83 12.30
N PRO A 190 21.59 -2.22 13.43
CA PRO A 190 22.17 -0.97 13.87
C PRO A 190 23.56 -1.27 14.45
N ASP A 191 24.48 -0.34 14.19
CA ASP A 191 25.86 -0.27 14.66
C ASP A 191 26.95 -1.04 13.90
N GLU A 192 28.02 -0.28 13.72
CA GLU A 192 29.37 -0.59 13.23
C GLU A 192 29.57 -0.91 11.74
N MET A 193 30.16 0.11 11.11
CA MET A 193 30.78 0.10 9.80
C MET A 193 31.97 -0.86 9.79
N GLN A 194 31.74 -2.14 9.49
CA GLN A 194 32.75 -2.98 8.85
C GLN A 194 32.25 -3.36 7.47
N VAL A 195 32.66 -2.56 6.47
CA VAL A 195 32.57 -2.93 5.06
C VAL A 195 33.52 -4.10 4.85
N LYS A 196 33.06 -5.33 5.11
CA LYS A 196 33.71 -6.52 4.58
C LYS A 196 33.33 -6.63 3.12
N THR A 197 34.24 -6.16 2.27
CA THR A 197 34.30 -6.50 0.84
C THR A 197 34.34 -8.03 0.73
N ILE A 198 33.19 -8.67 0.53
CA ILE A 198 33.11 -10.10 0.23
C ILE A 198 32.89 -10.25 -1.26
N GLY A 199 33.75 -11.09 -1.84
CA GLY A 199 34.00 -11.30 -3.26
C GLY A 199 32.76 -11.26 -4.16
N SER A 200 32.92 -10.50 -5.23
CA SER A 200 32.08 -10.53 -6.41
C SER A 200 32.06 -11.94 -7.02
N THR A 201 31.11 -12.77 -6.61
CA THR A 201 30.70 -13.91 -7.44
C THR A 201 30.06 -13.34 -8.70
N ARG A 202 30.87 -13.17 -9.75
CA ARG A 202 30.44 -12.77 -11.10
C ARG A 202 29.45 -13.80 -11.62
N TYR A 203 28.16 -13.55 -11.42
CA TYR A 203 27.14 -14.12 -12.30
C TYR A 203 27.30 -13.44 -13.66
N VAL A 204 27.98 -14.13 -14.58
CA VAL A 204 28.07 -13.72 -15.98
C VAL A 204 26.69 -13.93 -16.60
N ILE A 205 25.85 -12.91 -16.54
CA ILE A 205 24.67 -12.85 -17.40
C ILE A 205 25.20 -12.53 -18.80
N GLN A 206 25.22 -13.56 -19.65
CA GLN A 206 25.62 -13.46 -21.05
C GLN A 206 24.71 -12.43 -21.73
N LYS A 207 25.27 -11.25 -22.03
CA LYS A 207 24.63 -10.22 -22.82
C LYS A 207 24.65 -10.67 -24.29
N HIS A 208 23.48 -10.91 -24.87
CA HIS A 208 23.34 -10.78 -26.31
C HIS A 208 23.24 -9.29 -26.61
N ASP A 209 24.36 -8.69 -27.02
CA ASP A 209 24.46 -7.30 -27.43
C ASP A 209 23.88 -7.14 -28.84
N GLU A 210 22.62 -6.69 -28.93
CA GLU A 210 22.13 -5.94 -30.09
C GLU A 210 22.00 -4.48 -29.69
N ALA A 211 23.08 -3.73 -29.94
CA ALA A 211 23.21 -2.32 -29.64
C ALA A 211 22.30 -1.48 -30.56
N THR A 212 21.10 -1.16 -30.09
CA THR A 212 20.39 0.04 -30.54
C THR A 212 20.62 1.17 -29.53
N PRO A 213 21.14 2.34 -29.94
CA PRO A 213 21.36 3.46 -29.03
C PRO A 213 20.02 4.14 -28.75
N ILE A 214 19.26 3.61 -27.78
CA ILE A 214 18.04 4.26 -27.31
C ILE A 214 18.47 5.55 -26.60
N LYS A 215 18.28 6.69 -27.29
CA LYS A 215 18.40 8.04 -26.74
C LYS A 215 17.73 8.08 -25.36
N LYS A 216 18.52 8.32 -24.30
CA LYS A 216 18.06 8.49 -22.91
C LYS A 216 16.98 9.57 -22.87
N LYS A 217 15.71 9.15 -22.81
CA LYS A 217 14.58 10.06 -22.60
C LYS A 217 14.80 10.73 -21.24
N LYS A 218 14.77 12.07 -21.21
CA LYS A 218 14.87 12.91 -19.99
C LYS A 218 13.78 12.63 -18.93
N SER A 219 12.89 11.65 -19.13
CA SER A 219 11.71 11.38 -18.30
C SER A 219 11.95 10.49 -17.09
N ASP A 220 13.07 9.77 -17.01
CA ASP A 220 13.31 8.77 -15.95
C ASP A 220 14.20 9.32 -14.83
N LYS A 221 13.91 10.53 -14.37
CA LYS A 221 14.53 11.01 -13.12
C LYS A 221 13.98 10.16 -11.97
N GLU A 222 14.88 9.44 -11.30
CA GLU A 222 14.58 8.76 -10.04
C GLU A 222 13.89 9.73 -9.09
N TRP A 223 12.81 9.29 -8.45
CA TRP A 223 12.11 10.12 -7.49
C TRP A 223 12.92 10.18 -6.20
N THR A 224 13.29 11.39 -5.78
CA THR A 224 14.12 11.60 -4.60
C THR A 224 13.34 11.36 -3.32
N VAL A 225 13.83 10.45 -2.49
CA VAL A 225 13.28 10.11 -1.17
C VAL A 225 14.42 10.09 -0.17
N GLU A 226 14.24 10.71 0.99
CA GLU A 226 15.27 10.82 2.03
C GLU A 226 14.96 9.99 3.26
N THR A 227 13.69 9.88 3.61
CA THR A 227 13.19 9.15 4.79
C THR A 227 11.99 8.31 4.41
N TYR A 228 11.84 7.15 5.03
CA TYR A 228 10.70 6.26 4.82
C TYR A 228 10.31 5.55 6.12
N MET A 229 9.06 5.13 6.24
CA MET A 229 8.60 4.26 7.31
C MET A 229 9.06 2.83 7.04
N SER A 230 9.98 2.34 7.86
CA SER A 230 10.47 0.96 7.81
C SER A 230 9.53 -0.02 8.49
N ALA A 231 8.79 0.42 9.49
CA ALA A 231 7.73 -0.31 10.18
C ALA A 231 6.70 0.72 10.67
N PRO A 232 5.50 0.30 11.13
CA PRO A 232 4.60 1.21 11.82
C PRO A 232 5.38 1.98 12.90
N PHE A 233 5.29 3.31 12.86
CA PHE A 233 5.96 4.24 13.79
C PHE A 233 7.51 4.23 13.79
N ARG A 234 8.18 3.58 12.82
CA ARG A 234 9.66 3.56 12.73
C ARG A 234 10.18 4.16 11.43
N VAL A 235 10.76 5.35 11.50
CA VAL A 235 11.36 6.06 10.36
C VAL A 235 12.84 5.67 10.17
N ARG A 236 13.27 5.48 8.91
CA ARG A 236 14.67 5.23 8.52
C ARG A 236 15.07 6.10 7.33
N LEU A 237 16.37 6.28 7.15
CA LEU A 237 16.93 6.98 5.99
C LEU A 237 16.92 6.09 4.74
N ALA A 238 16.49 6.66 3.61
CA ALA A 238 16.60 6.01 2.30
C ALA A 238 18.05 6.15 1.79
N ARG A 239 18.70 5.02 1.50
CA ARG A 239 20.06 5.00 0.93
C ARG A 239 19.97 5.10 -0.60
N LYS A 240 20.98 5.74 -1.21
CA LYS A 240 21.10 5.85 -2.68
C LYS A 240 21.33 4.47 -3.30
N SER A 241 20.46 4.09 -4.23
CA SER A 241 20.52 2.82 -4.98
C SER A 241 21.33 2.89 -6.28
N GLN A 242 21.99 4.01 -6.55
CA GLN A 242 22.73 4.29 -7.80
C GLN A 242 23.90 3.33 -8.08
N HIS A 243 24.36 2.60 -7.06
CA HIS A 243 25.47 1.66 -7.16
C HIS A 243 25.04 0.25 -7.61
N TYR A 244 23.75 -0.04 -7.73
CA TYR A 244 23.23 -1.34 -8.14
C TYR A 244 22.90 -1.39 -9.63
N ASP A 245 23.14 -2.54 -10.26
CA ASP A 245 22.75 -2.77 -11.65
C ASP A 245 21.22 -2.66 -11.81
N ARG A 246 20.79 -1.83 -12.76
CA ARG A 246 19.38 -1.62 -13.09
C ARG A 246 18.70 -2.90 -13.55
N GLY A 247 19.43 -3.77 -14.25
CA GLY A 247 18.92 -5.06 -14.69
C GLY A 247 18.47 -5.92 -13.49
N LEU A 248 19.27 -5.91 -12.43
CA LEU A 248 18.99 -6.64 -11.19
C LEU A 248 17.80 -6.03 -10.42
N LEU A 249 17.74 -4.70 -10.27
CA LEU A 249 16.60 -4.04 -9.61
C LEU A 249 15.28 -4.30 -10.37
N ASN A 250 15.32 -4.26 -11.70
CA ASN A 250 14.15 -4.51 -12.53
C ASN A 250 13.63 -5.95 -12.39
N LYS A 251 14.51 -6.95 -12.23
CA LYS A 251 14.11 -8.34 -11.97
C LYS A 251 13.32 -8.48 -10.66
N VAL A 252 13.71 -7.75 -9.61
CA VAL A 252 12.97 -7.73 -8.34
C VAL A 252 11.58 -7.15 -8.52
N PHE A 253 11.46 -6.01 -9.21
CA PHE A 253 10.16 -5.40 -9.45
C PHE A 253 9.28 -6.31 -10.30
N LEU A 254 9.81 -6.90 -11.37
CA LEU A 254 9.06 -7.79 -12.24
C LEU A 254 8.51 -9.01 -11.48
N GLN A 255 9.31 -9.63 -10.60
CA GLN A 255 8.83 -10.74 -9.77
C GLN A 255 7.68 -10.29 -8.84
N ASN A 256 7.85 -9.16 -8.14
CA ASN A 256 6.80 -8.65 -7.25
C ASN A 256 5.53 -8.25 -8.03
N HIS A 257 5.67 -7.68 -9.23
CA HIS A 257 4.54 -7.34 -10.11
C HIS A 257 3.80 -8.58 -10.58
N MET A 258 4.51 -9.64 -10.98
CA MET A 258 3.89 -10.89 -11.41
C MET A 258 3.14 -11.57 -10.26
N ASN A 259 3.72 -11.59 -9.05
CA ASN A 259 3.06 -12.12 -7.86
C ASN A 259 1.77 -11.34 -7.52
N ALA A 260 1.80 -10.01 -7.72
CA ALA A 260 0.66 -9.14 -7.46
C ALA A 260 -0.44 -9.29 -8.52
N ALA A 261 -0.08 -9.42 -9.80
CA ALA A 261 -1.03 -9.71 -10.87
C ALA A 261 -1.71 -11.07 -10.66
N LEU A 262 -0.95 -12.10 -10.29
CA LEU A 262 -1.51 -13.43 -9.96
C LEU A 262 -2.48 -13.35 -8.78
N TYR A 263 -2.15 -12.56 -7.76
CA TYR A 263 -3.03 -12.34 -6.61
C TYR A 263 -4.38 -11.73 -7.03
N GLU A 264 -4.35 -10.68 -7.86
CA GLU A 264 -5.58 -10.04 -8.36
C GLU A 264 -6.44 -11.01 -9.18
N VAL A 265 -5.83 -11.82 -10.05
CA VAL A 265 -6.56 -12.84 -10.82
C VAL A 265 -7.24 -13.85 -9.88
N VAL A 266 -6.54 -14.34 -8.86
CA VAL A 266 -7.10 -15.30 -7.90
C VAL A 266 -8.27 -14.67 -7.12
N ILE A 267 -8.15 -13.42 -6.67
CA ILE A 267 -9.23 -12.71 -5.98
C ILE A 267 -10.45 -12.52 -6.88
N ILE A 268 -10.26 -12.15 -8.15
CA ILE A 268 -11.36 -12.01 -9.10
C ILE A 268 -12.07 -13.36 -9.32
N ILE A 269 -11.32 -14.45 -9.46
CA ILE A 269 -11.90 -15.80 -9.57
C ILE A 269 -12.71 -16.15 -8.32
N ILE A 270 -12.18 -15.90 -7.13
CA ILE A 270 -12.89 -16.14 -5.87
C ILE A 270 -14.19 -15.34 -5.81
N LEU A 271 -14.15 -14.05 -6.18
CA LEU A 271 -15.35 -13.19 -6.21
C LEU A 271 -16.40 -13.69 -7.20
N ILE A 272 -15.99 -14.13 -8.38
CA ILE A 272 -16.91 -14.70 -9.38
C ILE A 272 -17.54 -15.98 -8.84
N VAL A 273 -16.74 -16.87 -8.27
CA VAL A 273 -17.22 -18.14 -7.68
C VAL A 273 -18.21 -17.85 -6.56
N LEU A 274 -17.87 -16.99 -5.59
CA LEU A 274 -18.78 -16.60 -4.51
C LEU A 274 -20.08 -15.99 -5.05
N GLY A 275 -19.98 -15.13 -6.06
CA GLY A 275 -21.16 -14.53 -6.70
C GLY A 275 -22.06 -15.56 -7.40
N MET A 276 -21.47 -16.59 -8.03
CA MET A 276 -22.23 -17.67 -8.67
C MET A 276 -23.00 -18.55 -7.68
N PHE A 277 -22.49 -18.70 -6.45
CA PHE A 277 -23.10 -19.56 -5.43
C PHE A 277 -24.03 -18.83 -4.46
N ARG A 278 -24.32 -17.55 -4.68
CA ARG A 278 -25.18 -16.73 -3.80
C ARG A 278 -26.58 -17.30 -3.54
N GLU A 279 -27.14 -18.08 -4.48
CA GLU A 279 -28.50 -18.64 -4.38
C GLU A 279 -28.53 -20.04 -3.73
N VAL A 280 -27.37 -20.60 -3.39
CA VAL A 280 -27.29 -21.91 -2.73
C VAL A 280 -27.29 -21.68 -1.22
N ASN A 281 -28.36 -22.10 -0.53
CA ASN A 281 -28.57 -21.94 0.92
C ASN A 281 -27.45 -22.46 1.85
N PHE A 282 -26.41 -23.10 1.31
CA PHE A 282 -25.24 -23.59 2.04
C PHE A 282 -24.09 -22.56 2.07
N PHE A 283 -24.15 -21.48 1.27
CA PHE A 283 -23.13 -20.45 1.12
C PHE A 283 -23.65 -19.05 1.45
#